data_AF-A0A9D4E3P9-F1
#
_entry.id   AF-A0A9D4E3P9-F1
#
_cell.length_a   1.000
_cell.length_b   1.000
_cell.length_c   1.000
_cell.angle_alpha   90.00
_cell.angle_beta   90.00
_cell.angle_gamma   90.00
#
_symmetry.space_group_name_H-M   'P 1'
#
loop_
_entity.id
_entity.type
_entity.pdbx_description
1 polymer ?
#
loop_
_entity_poly.entity_id
_entity_poly.type
_entity_poly.pdbx_seq_one_letter_code
_entity_poly.pdbx_strand_id
1 'polypeptide(L)'
;MSRPNLEKRRAEQSEREFRPEALCAAIKTGNYGLAKQFIDAGWDVNRCTLAGSPPLFLALLKELPVFHKKVNASHAKQLDAVETGSESLFDLIVNHPNCDLNEVDPITKQTALHFSVSEQLESLVVMLMKSKSSTPCDVGIKNRQGQTALHLAVSKANTSIVEVLLQNDSCLSDVFTGLQTCRGYPYNTDGWTALHLACKRGNLAILRLLVERLRNLPTQKNSSDENSNRENNVFTHNLNALTRYTHETCLHLAAIEGHIQIMNYLVECQADVDVKDASGNTPLILFLVSDYQWDRADNSVPSMLLRHGANPNTTTSFMVHRDDICRSSKVTPLMLAAMHEQDNIELARVLIQHGADVNMTDSNGNTAVYYALCQKSAKVASYLLRDCSHTDFNIENIGRDSCVFYIANNYHDDADLMQQYVGAIFDRCGELAVSRFVGTALEKAFYLENHLLMDAVLERIGIYDANSIRTYWDDWDVEDLLVRAADSGFLPMVRILLSHGVDIDTRVSVFVNYELSSCLEVSLSAHKNLVAKYLIDNGCSLELDSVTIAIDDSDNSDAISKEVCALLKEASQTPRSLELMCLCCLRKRLIANKVPFSKVHLLPLPPQLQNSIRYR
;
A
#
# COMPACT_ATOMS: atom_id res chain seq x y z
N MET A 1 58.92 5.23 -65.89
CA MET A 1 58.60 4.65 -64.57
C MET A 1 57.15 5.03 -64.27
N SER A 2 56.15 4.18 -64.01
CA SER A 2 56.08 2.72 -63.83
C SER A 2 54.59 2.27 -63.94
N ARG A 3 54.09 1.95 -65.14
CA ARG A 3 52.84 1.18 -65.35
C ARG A 3 52.83 -0.19 -64.65
N PRO A 4 53.94 -0.96 -64.54
CA PRO A 4 53.92 -2.23 -63.80
C PRO A 4 53.59 -2.08 -62.31
N ASN A 5 53.85 -0.92 -61.69
CA ASN A 5 53.46 -0.68 -60.29
C ASN A 5 51.96 -0.44 -60.10
N LEU A 6 51.25 0.00 -61.14
CA LEU A 6 49.78 0.21 -61.09
C LEU A 6 49.03 -1.11 -61.29
N GLU A 7 49.52 -1.98 -62.18
CA GLU A 7 48.97 -3.33 -62.36
C GLU A 7 49.31 -4.25 -61.19
N LYS A 8 50.53 -4.19 -60.63
CA LYS A 8 50.83 -4.88 -59.36
C LYS A 8 49.94 -4.40 -58.23
N ARG A 9 49.73 -3.08 -58.09
CA ARG A 9 48.82 -2.54 -57.07
C ARG A 9 47.36 -2.94 -57.31
N ARG A 10 46.90 -3.03 -58.56
CA ARG A 10 45.56 -3.51 -58.91
C ARG A 10 45.40 -5.01 -58.66
N ALA A 11 46.41 -5.82 -58.97
CA ALA A 11 46.43 -7.26 -58.69
C ALA A 11 46.52 -7.53 -57.19
N GLU A 12 47.34 -6.78 -56.46
CA GLU A 12 47.41 -6.80 -55.00
C GLU A 12 46.11 -6.31 -54.36
N GLN A 13 45.42 -5.31 -54.95
CA GLN A 13 44.07 -4.90 -54.53
C GLN A 13 43.04 -5.99 -54.79
N SER A 14 43.01 -6.59 -55.99
CA SER A 14 42.06 -7.65 -56.33
C SER A 14 42.29 -8.91 -55.49
N GLU A 15 43.54 -9.28 -55.21
CA GLU A 15 43.85 -10.37 -54.29
C GLU A 15 43.47 -10.02 -52.84
N ARG A 16 43.61 -8.75 -52.44
CA ARG A 16 43.20 -8.31 -51.10
C ARG A 16 41.68 -8.29 -50.92
N GLU A 17 40.90 -8.10 -51.97
CA GLU A 17 39.43 -8.12 -51.93
C GLU A 17 38.88 -9.55 -52.10
N PHE A 18 39.45 -10.34 -53.01
CA PHE A 18 38.95 -11.67 -53.36
C PHE A 18 39.24 -12.75 -52.30
N ARG A 19 40.35 -12.66 -51.56
CA ARG A 19 40.73 -13.66 -50.55
C ARG A 19 39.71 -13.76 -49.39
N PRO A 20 39.29 -12.65 -48.74
CA PRO A 20 38.21 -12.69 -47.73
C PRO A 20 36.91 -13.30 -48.26
N GLU A 21 36.54 -12.96 -49.50
CA GLU A 21 35.28 -13.39 -50.12
C GLU A 21 35.28 -14.89 -50.44
N ALA A 22 36.40 -15.42 -50.95
CA ALA A 22 36.56 -16.83 -51.24
C ALA A 22 36.58 -17.71 -49.97
N LEU A 23 37.25 -17.26 -48.89
CA LEU A 23 37.20 -17.95 -47.61
C LEU A 23 35.78 -17.95 -47.01
N CYS A 24 35.12 -16.80 -47.02
CA CYS A 24 33.75 -16.70 -46.52
C CYS A 24 32.75 -17.53 -47.36
N ALA A 25 32.96 -17.64 -48.68
CA ALA A 25 32.16 -18.50 -49.55
C ALA A 25 32.39 -19.99 -49.26
N ALA A 26 33.64 -20.40 -49.01
CA ALA A 26 33.98 -21.76 -48.58
C ALA A 26 33.24 -22.14 -47.28
N ILE A 27 33.23 -21.22 -46.31
CA ILE A 27 32.54 -21.41 -45.03
C ILE A 27 31.02 -21.48 -45.22
N LYS A 28 30.43 -20.55 -45.99
CA LYS A 28 28.96 -20.54 -46.26
C LYS A 28 28.48 -21.83 -46.94
N THR A 29 29.30 -22.37 -47.85
CA THR A 29 29.00 -23.62 -48.55
C THR A 29 29.22 -24.86 -47.66
N GLY A 30 29.98 -24.74 -46.57
CA GLY A 30 30.26 -25.85 -45.64
C GLY A 30 31.43 -26.73 -46.10
N ASN A 31 32.32 -26.22 -46.95
CA ASN A 31 33.42 -27.01 -47.51
C ASN A 31 34.65 -26.94 -46.60
N TYR A 32 34.76 -27.89 -45.66
CA TYR A 32 35.86 -27.97 -44.71
C TYR A 32 37.24 -28.05 -45.37
N GLY A 33 37.42 -28.94 -46.36
CA GLY A 33 38.72 -29.14 -47.00
C GLY A 33 39.23 -27.88 -47.70
N LEU A 34 38.35 -27.14 -48.37
CA LEU A 34 38.69 -25.89 -49.04
C LEU A 34 39.00 -24.78 -48.03
N ALA A 35 38.19 -24.63 -46.98
CA ALA A 35 38.42 -23.64 -45.93
C ALA A 35 39.74 -23.89 -45.19
N LYS A 36 40.05 -25.16 -44.87
CA LYS A 36 41.32 -25.56 -44.26
C LYS A 36 42.51 -25.22 -45.14
N GLN A 37 42.45 -25.52 -46.44
CA GLN A 37 43.51 -25.15 -47.38
C GLN A 37 43.76 -23.64 -47.43
N PHE A 38 42.72 -22.82 -47.36
CA PHE A 38 42.86 -21.37 -47.34
C PHE A 38 43.47 -20.86 -46.02
N ILE A 39 43.04 -21.41 -44.88
CA ILE A 39 43.60 -21.08 -43.57
C ILE A 39 45.08 -21.50 -43.48
N ASP A 40 45.41 -22.72 -43.90
CA ASP A 40 46.79 -23.23 -43.94
C ASP A 40 47.69 -22.41 -44.88
N ALA A 41 47.11 -21.81 -45.93
CA ALA A 41 47.80 -20.88 -46.83
C ALA A 41 48.03 -19.48 -46.22
N GLY A 42 47.70 -19.28 -44.94
CA GLY A 42 47.93 -18.04 -44.19
C GLY A 42 46.93 -16.93 -44.50
N TRP A 43 45.72 -17.28 -44.95
CA TRP A 43 44.68 -16.28 -45.17
C TRP A 43 44.15 -15.75 -43.83
N ASP A 44 43.80 -14.46 -43.80
CA ASP A 44 43.30 -13.80 -42.61
C ASP A 44 41.91 -14.32 -42.23
N VAL A 45 41.81 -14.92 -41.05
CA VAL A 45 40.58 -15.56 -40.52
C VAL A 45 39.57 -14.58 -39.93
N ASN A 46 39.93 -13.30 -39.78
CA ASN A 46 39.04 -12.27 -39.22
C ASN A 46 38.47 -11.34 -40.30
N ARG A 47 39.05 -11.35 -41.49
CA ARG A 47 38.73 -10.34 -42.51
C ARG A 47 37.32 -10.53 -43.08
N CYS A 48 36.43 -9.58 -42.80
CA CYS A 48 35.04 -9.60 -43.27
C CYS A 48 34.89 -9.36 -44.78
N THR A 49 33.82 -9.92 -45.36
CA THR A 49 33.35 -9.59 -46.72
C THR A 49 32.74 -8.18 -46.78
N LEU A 50 32.48 -7.66 -48.00
CA LEU A 50 31.71 -6.42 -48.23
C LEU A 50 30.34 -6.38 -47.52
N ALA A 51 29.74 -7.54 -47.20
CA ALA A 51 28.49 -7.66 -46.44
C ALA A 51 28.69 -7.55 -44.90
N GLY A 52 29.93 -7.45 -44.42
CA GLY A 52 30.28 -7.11 -43.05
C GLY A 52 30.37 -8.26 -42.05
N SER A 53 29.86 -9.47 -42.34
CA SER A 53 29.85 -10.57 -41.37
C SER A 53 31.23 -11.24 -41.20
N PRO A 54 31.73 -11.41 -39.95
CA PRO A 54 32.93 -12.18 -39.64
C PRO A 54 32.91 -13.63 -40.12
N PRO A 55 34.06 -14.20 -40.58
CA PRO A 55 34.17 -15.62 -40.93
C PRO A 55 33.76 -16.57 -39.79
N LEU A 56 34.11 -16.22 -38.55
CA LEU A 56 33.70 -16.94 -37.35
C LEU A 56 32.16 -16.99 -37.20
N PHE A 57 31.48 -15.88 -37.46
CA PHE A 57 30.03 -15.79 -37.37
C PHE A 57 29.33 -16.58 -38.49
N LEU A 58 29.91 -16.60 -39.70
CA LEU A 58 29.41 -17.41 -40.82
C LEU A 58 29.55 -18.91 -40.54
N ALA A 59 30.66 -19.33 -39.92
CA ALA A 59 30.87 -20.72 -39.52
C ALA A 59 29.86 -21.14 -38.44
N LEU A 60 29.62 -20.26 -37.46
CA LEU A 60 28.61 -20.46 -36.43
C LEU A 60 27.23 -20.68 -37.07
N LEU A 61 26.75 -19.72 -37.87
CA LEU A 61 25.44 -19.77 -38.53
C LEU A 61 25.24 -21.04 -39.37
N LYS A 62 26.31 -21.52 -40.02
CA LYS A 62 26.27 -22.72 -40.85
C LYS A 62 26.07 -24.00 -40.02
N GLU A 63 26.72 -24.09 -38.87
CA GLU A 63 26.72 -25.29 -38.03
C GLU A 63 25.62 -25.28 -36.97
N LEU A 64 24.85 -24.20 -36.81
CA LEU A 64 23.72 -24.12 -35.87
C LEU A 64 22.77 -25.33 -35.92
N PRO A 65 22.33 -25.84 -37.08
CA PRO A 65 21.43 -27.01 -37.12
C PRO A 65 22.06 -28.27 -36.51
N VAL A 66 23.39 -28.40 -36.58
CA VAL A 66 24.14 -29.52 -36.00
C VAL A 66 24.20 -29.36 -34.48
N PHE A 67 24.43 -28.15 -33.98
CA PHE A 67 24.41 -27.85 -32.55
C PHE A 67 23.01 -28.05 -31.93
N HIS A 68 21.94 -27.62 -32.61
CA HIS A 68 20.57 -27.86 -32.13
C HIS A 68 20.22 -29.35 -32.10
N LYS A 69 20.67 -30.15 -33.08
CA LYS A 69 20.49 -31.61 -33.04
C LYS A 69 21.20 -32.24 -31.83
N LYS A 70 22.41 -31.78 -31.48
CA LYS A 70 23.13 -32.22 -30.29
C LYS A 70 22.40 -31.85 -28.99
N VAL A 71 21.81 -30.66 -28.89
CA VAL A 71 21.03 -30.24 -27.71
C VAL A 71 19.77 -31.08 -27.54
N ASN A 72 19.04 -31.35 -28.62
CA ASN A 72 17.84 -32.22 -28.59
C ASN A 72 18.20 -33.68 -28.25
N ALA A 73 19.33 -34.18 -28.74
CA ALA A 73 19.84 -35.51 -28.41
C ALA A 73 20.36 -35.61 -26.96
N SER A 74 20.86 -34.53 -26.34
CA SER A 74 21.32 -34.55 -24.95
C SER A 74 20.17 -34.61 -23.92
N HIS A 75 19.00 -34.06 -24.25
CA HIS A 75 17.79 -34.14 -23.41
C HIS A 75 17.06 -35.50 -23.54
N ALA A 76 17.19 -36.16 -24.70
CA ALA A 76 16.72 -37.52 -24.90
C ALA A 76 17.82 -38.51 -24.49
N LYS A 77 17.70 -39.16 -23.33
CA LYS A 77 18.68 -40.13 -22.78
C LYS A 77 18.98 -41.38 -23.65
N GLN A 78 18.66 -41.37 -24.93
CA GLN A 78 18.98 -42.41 -25.89
C GLN A 78 19.24 -41.77 -27.26
N LEU A 79 20.51 -41.65 -27.64
CA LEU A 79 20.95 -42.17 -28.93
C LEU A 79 22.47 -42.31 -28.91
N ASP A 80 22.93 -43.47 -29.35
CA ASP A 80 24.33 -43.88 -29.48
C ASP A 80 25.21 -42.78 -30.06
N ALA A 81 26.44 -42.75 -29.54
CA ALA A 81 27.64 -42.16 -30.12
C ALA A 81 27.49 -41.69 -31.58
N VAL A 82 26.97 -40.48 -31.79
CA VAL A 82 27.15 -39.78 -33.06
C VAL A 82 28.55 -39.22 -33.01
N GLU A 83 29.47 -40.06 -33.48
CA GLU A 83 30.88 -39.87 -33.78
C GLU A 83 31.34 -38.40 -33.71
N THR A 84 32.27 -38.14 -32.81
CA THR A 84 33.17 -36.98 -32.76
C THR A 84 34.14 -36.95 -33.95
N GLY A 85 33.65 -37.24 -35.16
CA GLY A 85 34.44 -37.46 -36.37
C GLY A 85 34.17 -36.49 -37.51
N SER A 86 33.14 -35.63 -37.44
CA SER A 86 32.96 -34.60 -38.47
C SER A 86 33.83 -33.39 -38.15
N GLU A 87 34.88 -33.20 -38.94
CA GLU A 87 35.71 -32.00 -38.99
C GLU A 87 34.85 -30.72 -39.00
N SER A 88 34.68 -30.09 -37.84
CA SER A 88 33.86 -28.86 -37.69
C SER A 88 34.65 -27.66 -38.21
N LEU A 89 34.02 -26.91 -39.11
CA LEU A 89 34.52 -25.62 -39.61
C LEU A 89 34.63 -24.60 -38.49
N PHE A 90 33.69 -24.64 -37.54
CA PHE A 90 33.73 -23.75 -36.38
C PHE A 90 34.94 -24.06 -35.48
N ASP A 91 35.19 -25.33 -35.17
CA ASP A 91 36.34 -25.75 -34.35
C ASP A 91 37.69 -25.39 -34.99
N LEU A 92 37.78 -25.49 -36.32
CA LEU A 92 38.96 -25.11 -37.10
C LEU A 92 39.28 -23.61 -36.94
N ILE A 93 38.25 -22.76 -36.98
CA ILE A 93 38.41 -21.30 -36.92
C ILE A 93 38.63 -20.83 -35.48
N VAL A 94 37.83 -21.30 -34.52
CA VAL A 94 37.92 -20.88 -33.10
C VAL A 94 39.28 -21.19 -32.48
N ASN A 95 39.91 -22.31 -32.85
CA ASN A 95 41.21 -22.69 -32.32
C ASN A 95 42.39 -22.14 -33.11
N HIS A 96 42.14 -21.34 -34.16
CA HIS A 96 43.22 -20.71 -34.91
C HIS A 96 43.89 -19.63 -34.06
N PRO A 97 45.25 -19.58 -33.96
CA PRO A 97 45.96 -18.68 -33.05
C PRO A 97 45.62 -17.20 -33.23
N ASN A 98 45.30 -16.77 -34.45
CA ASN A 98 45.00 -15.38 -34.78
C ASN A 98 43.49 -15.09 -34.88
N CYS A 99 42.60 -16.02 -34.51
CA CYS A 99 41.17 -15.76 -34.56
C CYS A 99 40.78 -14.73 -33.50
N ASP A 100 40.10 -13.66 -33.89
CA ASP A 100 39.52 -12.70 -32.97
C ASP A 100 38.12 -13.17 -32.55
N LEU A 101 38.03 -13.69 -31.32
CA LEU A 101 36.78 -14.20 -30.75
C LEU A 101 35.79 -13.08 -30.40
N ASN A 102 36.28 -11.84 -30.36
CA ASN A 102 35.58 -10.67 -29.86
C ASN A 102 35.00 -9.83 -31.00
N GLU A 103 35.11 -10.28 -32.25
CA GLU A 103 34.46 -9.62 -33.37
C GLU A 103 32.95 -9.57 -33.19
N VAL A 104 32.40 -8.39 -33.43
CA VAL A 104 30.97 -8.10 -33.31
C VAL A 104 30.31 -8.08 -34.68
N ASP A 105 29.14 -8.69 -34.77
CA ASP A 105 28.29 -8.55 -35.95
C ASP A 105 27.95 -7.06 -36.20
N PRO A 106 28.11 -6.53 -37.43
CA PRO A 106 27.93 -5.10 -37.69
C PRO A 106 26.53 -4.57 -37.39
N ILE A 107 25.50 -5.41 -37.48
CA ILE A 107 24.09 -5.01 -37.40
C ILE A 107 23.60 -5.07 -35.95
N THR A 108 23.85 -6.19 -35.28
CA THR A 108 23.37 -6.51 -33.94
C THR A 108 24.38 -6.15 -32.84
N LYS A 109 25.64 -5.92 -33.21
CA LYS A 109 26.79 -5.76 -32.30
C LYS A 109 26.99 -6.95 -31.38
N GLN A 110 26.48 -8.13 -31.73
CA GLN A 110 26.63 -9.35 -30.97
C GLN A 110 27.95 -10.05 -31.31
N THR A 111 28.64 -10.57 -30.31
CA THR A 111 29.75 -11.51 -30.50
C THR A 111 29.23 -12.93 -30.72
N ALA A 112 30.11 -13.85 -31.17
CA ALA A 112 29.78 -15.27 -31.23
C ALA A 112 29.31 -15.82 -29.87
N LEU A 113 29.86 -15.29 -28.77
CA LEU A 113 29.43 -15.63 -27.41
C LEU A 113 27.97 -15.23 -27.16
N HIS A 114 27.56 -14.00 -27.47
CA HIS A 114 26.16 -13.56 -27.32
C HIS A 114 25.19 -14.46 -28.08
N PHE A 115 25.54 -14.84 -29.32
CA PHE A 115 24.70 -15.70 -30.14
C PHE A 115 24.58 -17.11 -29.53
N SER A 116 25.70 -17.70 -29.10
CA SER A 116 25.71 -19.02 -28.46
C SER A 116 24.87 -19.07 -27.18
N VAL A 117 24.88 -18.00 -26.39
CA VAL A 117 24.05 -17.87 -25.18
C VAL A 117 22.57 -17.65 -25.53
N SER A 118 22.27 -16.82 -26.53
CA SER A 118 20.89 -16.57 -26.99
C SER A 118 20.19 -17.85 -27.43
N GLU A 119 20.92 -18.70 -28.14
CA GLU A 119 20.46 -20.02 -28.63
C GLU A 119 20.57 -21.14 -27.58
N GLN A 120 21.05 -20.83 -26.36
CA GLN A 120 21.20 -21.77 -25.25
C GLN A 120 22.12 -22.97 -25.56
N LEU A 121 23.19 -22.74 -26.32
CA LEU A 121 24.13 -23.76 -26.78
C LEU A 121 25.33 -23.87 -25.85
N GLU A 122 25.17 -24.57 -24.72
CA GLU A 122 26.21 -24.70 -23.68
C GLU A 122 27.56 -25.22 -24.22
N SER A 123 27.54 -26.23 -25.11
CA SER A 123 28.78 -26.77 -25.69
C SER A 123 29.57 -25.72 -26.48
N LEU A 124 28.88 -24.81 -27.19
CA LEU A 124 29.51 -23.73 -27.94
C LEU A 124 30.10 -22.67 -27.00
N VAL A 125 29.39 -22.34 -25.92
CA VAL A 125 29.89 -21.43 -24.88
C VAL A 125 31.19 -21.98 -24.29
N VAL A 126 31.23 -23.27 -23.94
CA VAL A 126 32.44 -23.91 -23.40
C VAL A 126 33.58 -23.92 -24.41
N MET A 127 33.31 -24.18 -25.70
CA MET A 127 34.34 -24.16 -26.75
C MET A 127 34.93 -22.77 -26.97
N LEU A 128 34.12 -21.72 -26.97
CA LEU A 128 34.60 -20.34 -27.08
C LEU A 128 35.45 -19.95 -25.86
N MET A 129 35.01 -20.32 -24.66
CA MET A 129 35.69 -19.98 -23.40
C MET A 129 36.99 -20.76 -23.18
N LYS A 130 37.12 -21.97 -23.72
CA LYS A 130 38.33 -22.83 -23.63
C LYS A 130 39.21 -22.80 -24.90
N SER A 131 38.92 -21.91 -25.83
CA SER A 131 39.63 -21.83 -27.10
C SER A 131 41.13 -21.52 -26.90
N LYS A 132 41.96 -22.00 -27.84
CA LYS A 132 43.42 -21.79 -27.83
C LYS A 132 43.86 -20.54 -28.58
N SER A 133 42.94 -19.65 -28.94
CA SER A 133 43.28 -18.41 -29.64
C SER A 133 44.18 -17.52 -28.77
N SER A 134 45.01 -16.69 -29.41
CA SER A 134 45.81 -15.67 -28.72
C SER A 134 44.97 -14.54 -28.13
N THR A 135 43.74 -14.35 -28.63
CA THR A 135 42.78 -13.39 -28.07
C THR A 135 41.91 -14.09 -27.02
N PRO A 136 41.90 -13.65 -25.74
CA PRO A 136 40.99 -14.20 -24.75
C PRO A 136 39.55 -13.80 -25.09
N CYS A 137 38.60 -14.70 -24.85
CA CYS A 137 37.19 -14.43 -25.04
C CYS A 137 36.72 -13.37 -24.00
N ASP A 138 36.37 -12.19 -24.48
CA ASP A 138 35.90 -11.08 -23.65
C ASP A 138 34.38 -11.20 -23.42
N VAL A 139 34.06 -11.55 -22.18
CA VAL A 139 32.68 -11.74 -21.71
C VAL A 139 31.96 -10.41 -21.41
N GLY A 140 32.69 -9.29 -21.34
CA GLY A 140 32.17 -7.97 -20.98
C GLY A 140 31.71 -7.13 -22.17
N ILE A 141 31.86 -7.63 -23.40
CA ILE A 141 31.37 -6.94 -24.60
C ILE A 141 29.85 -6.78 -24.52
N LYS A 142 29.35 -5.61 -24.93
CA LYS A 142 27.92 -5.28 -24.92
C LYS A 142 27.35 -5.29 -26.33
N ASN A 143 26.22 -5.95 -26.50
CA ASN A 143 25.46 -5.92 -27.75
C ASN A 143 24.76 -4.55 -27.96
N ARG A 144 24.00 -4.40 -29.05
CA ARG A 144 23.26 -3.16 -29.35
C ARG A 144 22.24 -2.78 -28.28
N GLN A 145 21.76 -3.75 -27.51
CA GLN A 145 20.87 -3.57 -26.35
C GLN A 145 21.64 -3.35 -25.03
N GLY A 146 22.96 -3.10 -25.10
CA GLY A 146 23.79 -2.89 -23.91
C GLY A 146 23.96 -4.14 -23.04
N GLN A 147 23.50 -5.30 -23.49
CA GLN A 147 23.56 -6.55 -22.72
C GLN A 147 24.91 -7.24 -22.94
N THR A 148 25.47 -7.77 -21.86
CA THR A 148 26.59 -8.72 -21.92
C THR A 148 26.07 -10.15 -22.11
N ALA A 149 26.97 -11.10 -22.34
CA ALA A 149 26.63 -12.52 -22.38
C ALA A 149 25.92 -12.99 -21.10
N LEU A 150 26.33 -12.47 -19.93
CA LEU A 150 25.70 -12.79 -18.64
C LEU A 150 24.24 -12.30 -18.57
N HIS A 151 23.94 -11.08 -19.04
CA HIS A 151 22.57 -10.57 -19.07
C HIS A 151 21.64 -11.48 -19.89
N LEU A 152 22.12 -11.97 -21.04
CA LEU A 152 21.36 -12.90 -21.88
C LEU A 152 21.16 -14.26 -21.19
N ALA A 153 22.21 -14.81 -20.58
CA ALA A 153 22.13 -16.10 -19.89
C ALA A 153 21.12 -16.07 -18.74
N VAL A 154 21.14 -15.01 -17.92
CA VAL A 154 20.17 -14.81 -16.83
C VAL A 154 18.76 -14.60 -17.37
N SER A 155 18.59 -13.78 -18.43
CA SER A 155 17.28 -13.54 -19.04
C SER A 155 16.63 -14.80 -19.60
N LYS A 156 17.45 -15.75 -20.09
CA LYS A 156 17.02 -17.07 -20.57
C LYS A 156 16.85 -18.12 -19.47
N ALA A 157 17.15 -17.78 -18.21
CA ALA A 157 17.05 -18.67 -17.05
C ALA A 157 17.87 -19.97 -17.15
N ASN A 158 18.98 -19.97 -17.90
CA ASN A 158 19.83 -21.16 -18.07
C ASN A 158 20.99 -21.17 -17.04
N THR A 159 20.85 -21.98 -15.98
CA THR A 159 21.82 -22.07 -14.88
C THR A 159 23.19 -22.58 -15.32
N SER A 160 23.24 -23.59 -16.19
CA SER A 160 24.51 -24.19 -16.63
C SER A 160 25.38 -23.19 -17.38
N ILE A 161 24.78 -22.42 -18.30
CA ILE A 161 25.50 -21.37 -19.04
C ILE A 161 25.98 -20.26 -18.09
N VAL A 162 25.16 -19.88 -17.11
CA VAL A 162 25.58 -18.91 -16.08
C VAL A 162 26.79 -19.43 -15.29
N GLU A 163 26.79 -20.69 -14.87
CA GLU A 163 27.93 -21.29 -14.15
C GLU A 163 29.21 -21.27 -15.00
N VAL A 164 29.13 -21.64 -16.28
CA VAL A 164 30.27 -21.61 -17.21
C VAL A 164 30.80 -20.18 -17.39
N LEU A 165 29.92 -19.20 -17.57
CA LEU A 165 30.33 -17.79 -17.72
C LEU A 165 30.99 -17.26 -16.45
N LEU A 166 30.46 -17.61 -15.28
CA LEU A 166 31.00 -17.20 -13.98
C LEU A 166 32.35 -17.85 -13.65
N GLN A 167 32.82 -18.89 -14.35
CA GLN A 167 34.17 -19.44 -14.14
C GLN A 167 35.28 -18.44 -14.46
N ASN A 168 35.02 -17.42 -15.29
CA ASN A 168 35.97 -16.35 -15.57
C ASN A 168 35.73 -15.15 -14.64
N ASP A 169 36.76 -14.77 -13.86
CA ASP A 169 36.69 -13.64 -12.93
C ASP A 169 36.44 -12.29 -13.64
N SER A 170 36.80 -12.17 -14.93
CA SER A 170 36.49 -11.00 -15.76
C SER A 170 34.98 -10.82 -16.02
N CYS A 171 34.17 -11.86 -15.85
CA CYS A 171 32.71 -11.77 -16.03
C CYS A 171 32.01 -10.95 -14.95
N LEU A 172 32.72 -10.66 -13.85
CA LEU A 172 32.20 -9.92 -12.70
C LEU A 172 32.36 -8.41 -12.86
N SER A 173 33.22 -7.91 -13.77
CA SER A 173 33.37 -6.46 -14.01
C SER A 173 32.06 -5.78 -14.38
N ASP A 174 31.14 -6.51 -15.03
CA ASP A 174 29.79 -6.10 -15.39
C ASP A 174 28.71 -6.46 -14.35
N VAL A 175 29.09 -6.85 -13.13
CA VAL A 175 28.17 -6.96 -11.99
C VAL A 175 28.36 -5.74 -11.06
N PHE A 176 29.42 -4.94 -11.27
CA PHE A 176 29.85 -3.89 -10.36
C PHE A 176 29.20 -2.54 -10.66
N THR A 177 28.37 -2.10 -9.73
CA THR A 177 27.99 -0.69 -9.62
C THR A 177 28.94 -0.04 -8.62
N GLY A 178 30.04 0.54 -9.09
CA GLY A 178 30.66 1.65 -8.37
C GLY A 178 29.71 2.84 -8.46
N LEU A 179 29.42 3.53 -7.36
CA LEU A 179 28.62 4.75 -7.37
C LEU A 179 29.10 5.77 -8.42
N GLN A 180 28.14 6.34 -9.14
CA GLN A 180 28.14 7.61 -9.92
C GLN A 180 28.06 7.48 -11.45
N THR A 181 26.83 7.60 -11.96
CA THR A 181 26.46 8.28 -13.21
C THR A 181 27.63 8.70 -14.10
N CYS A 182 27.88 7.95 -15.18
CA CYS A 182 28.43 8.37 -16.48
C CYS A 182 29.11 7.18 -17.20
N ARG A 183 28.66 6.90 -18.44
CA ARG A 183 29.31 6.11 -19.51
C ARG A 183 30.31 5.01 -19.08
N GLY A 184 29.84 3.75 -19.05
CA GLY A 184 30.69 2.56 -18.80
C GLY A 184 30.01 1.43 -18.01
N TYR A 185 28.85 1.71 -17.40
CA TYR A 185 28.18 0.87 -16.40
C TYR A 185 27.56 -0.46 -16.87
N PRO A 186 27.35 -1.45 -15.96
CA PRO A 186 26.87 -2.81 -16.21
C PRO A 186 25.40 -2.94 -16.61
N TYR A 187 24.74 -1.87 -17.03
CA TYR A 187 23.31 -1.89 -17.33
C TYR A 187 23.03 -2.25 -18.77
N ASN A 188 21.99 -3.05 -19.00
CA ASN A 188 21.37 -3.15 -20.32
C ASN A 188 20.64 -1.84 -20.70
N THR A 189 20.05 -1.76 -21.89
CA THR A 189 19.26 -0.59 -22.33
C THR A 189 18.12 -0.24 -21.39
N ASP A 190 17.58 -1.23 -20.69
CA ASP A 190 16.49 -1.08 -19.71
C ASP A 190 16.99 -0.59 -18.35
N GLY A 191 18.30 -0.41 -18.18
CA GLY A 191 18.87 0.10 -16.95
C GLY A 191 19.10 -0.94 -15.87
N TRP A 192 19.14 -2.22 -16.21
CA TRP A 192 19.20 -3.33 -15.24
C TRP A 192 20.53 -4.06 -15.30
N THR A 193 20.97 -4.56 -14.14
CA THR A 193 22.09 -5.49 -14.02
C THR A 193 21.62 -6.93 -14.15
N ALA A 194 22.56 -7.87 -14.29
CA ALA A 194 22.25 -9.31 -14.25
C ALA A 194 21.54 -9.73 -12.95
N LEU A 195 21.87 -9.11 -11.81
CA LEU A 195 21.22 -9.40 -10.52
C LEU A 195 19.75 -8.97 -10.50
N HIS A 196 19.45 -7.77 -11.04
CA HIS A 196 18.08 -7.29 -11.20
C HIS A 196 17.24 -8.23 -12.08
N LEU A 197 17.81 -8.68 -13.21
CA LEU A 197 17.14 -9.64 -14.10
C LEU A 197 16.84 -10.97 -13.40
N ALA A 198 17.77 -11.49 -12.59
CA ALA A 198 17.56 -12.73 -11.85
C ALA A 198 16.39 -12.61 -10.85
N CYS A 199 16.31 -11.48 -10.14
CA CYS A 199 15.24 -11.20 -9.19
C CYS A 199 13.89 -11.04 -9.88
N LYS A 200 13.83 -10.24 -10.96
CA LYS A 200 12.61 -10.06 -11.75
C LYS A 200 12.06 -11.38 -12.32
N ARG A 201 12.94 -12.25 -12.79
CA ARG A 201 12.56 -13.55 -13.39
C ARG A 201 12.18 -14.62 -12.37
N GLY A 202 12.36 -14.39 -11.06
CA GLY A 202 12.03 -15.39 -10.05
C GLY A 202 13.02 -16.57 -9.98
N ASN A 203 14.22 -16.46 -10.56
CA ASN A 203 15.18 -17.57 -10.59
C ASN A 203 16.14 -17.54 -9.38
N LEU A 204 15.73 -18.21 -8.29
CA LEU A 204 16.51 -18.32 -7.05
C LEU A 204 17.87 -19.01 -7.25
N ALA A 205 17.96 -20.01 -8.13
CA ALA A 205 19.20 -20.75 -8.36
C ALA A 205 20.28 -19.84 -8.97
N ILE A 206 19.91 -19.09 -10.02
CA ILE A 206 20.80 -18.11 -10.64
C ILE A 206 21.16 -16.99 -9.65
N LEU A 207 20.19 -16.50 -8.88
CA LEU A 207 20.44 -15.49 -7.86
C LEU A 207 21.47 -15.95 -6.83
N ARG A 208 21.35 -17.17 -6.31
CA ARG A 208 22.31 -17.76 -5.36
C ARG A 208 23.72 -17.83 -5.94
N LEU A 209 23.86 -18.28 -7.19
CA LEU A 209 25.15 -18.34 -7.87
C LEU A 209 25.79 -16.95 -8.00
N LEU A 210 25.01 -15.94 -8.42
CA LEU A 210 25.51 -14.57 -8.58
C LEU A 210 25.92 -13.96 -7.23
N VAL A 211 25.10 -14.12 -6.19
CA VAL A 211 25.37 -13.60 -4.84
C VAL A 211 26.58 -14.28 -4.20
N GLU A 212 26.73 -15.60 -4.37
CA GLU A 212 27.88 -16.33 -3.83
C GLU A 212 29.19 -15.89 -4.51
N ARG A 213 29.16 -15.60 -5.81
CA ARG A 213 30.33 -14.99 -6.47
C ARG A 213 30.60 -13.57 -5.99
N LEU A 214 29.57 -12.78 -5.70
CA LEU A 214 29.74 -11.44 -5.12
C LEU A 214 30.38 -11.47 -3.73
N ARG A 215 30.11 -12.48 -2.90
CA ARG A 215 30.73 -12.62 -1.56
C ARG A 215 32.21 -12.95 -1.62
N ASN A 216 32.64 -13.71 -2.62
CA ASN A 216 34.00 -14.23 -2.75
C ASN A 216 34.98 -13.24 -3.41
N LEU A 217 34.55 -12.00 -3.66
CA LEU A 217 35.40 -10.98 -4.27
C LEU A 217 36.47 -10.46 -3.31
N PRO A 218 37.71 -10.24 -3.78
CA PRO A 218 38.74 -9.63 -2.95
C PRO A 218 38.32 -8.20 -2.56
N THR A 219 38.30 -7.92 -1.26
CA THR A 219 38.08 -6.56 -0.75
C THR A 219 39.21 -5.67 -1.28
N GLN A 220 38.88 -4.65 -2.08
CA GLN A 220 39.87 -3.64 -2.43
C GLN A 220 40.22 -2.88 -1.16
N LYS A 221 41.39 -3.19 -0.58
CA LYS A 221 42.03 -2.33 0.40
C LYS A 221 42.44 -1.06 -0.34
N ASN A 222 41.58 -0.05 -0.34
CA ASN A 222 41.98 1.29 -0.73
C ASN A 222 42.98 1.79 0.31
N SER A 223 44.27 1.68 -0.02
CA SER A 223 45.35 2.28 0.73
C SER A 223 45.30 3.81 0.54
N SER A 224 44.62 4.52 1.44
CA SER A 224 44.97 5.92 1.80
C SER A 224 44.13 6.55 2.92
N ASP A 225 42.99 6.01 3.34
CA ASP A 225 42.16 6.67 4.37
C ASP A 225 42.09 5.85 5.67
N GLU A 226 43.06 6.05 6.57
CA GLU A 226 43.12 5.46 7.91
C GLU A 226 42.05 6.00 8.89
N ASN A 227 40.98 6.66 8.43
CA ASN A 227 40.05 7.33 9.35
C ASN A 227 38.56 7.31 8.97
N SER A 228 38.08 6.27 8.28
CA SER A 228 36.64 6.00 8.23
C SER A 228 36.32 4.57 8.62
N ASN A 229 35.72 4.38 9.80
CA ASN A 229 35.08 3.15 10.27
C ASN A 229 33.81 2.81 9.46
N ARG A 230 33.86 2.94 8.13
CA ARG A 230 32.88 2.36 7.22
C ARG A 230 33.61 1.28 6.46
N GLU A 231 33.52 0.06 6.97
CA GLU A 231 33.71 -1.13 6.13
C GLU A 231 32.69 -1.01 4.98
N ASN A 232 33.10 -0.37 3.90
CA ASN A 232 32.38 -0.32 2.63
C ASN A 232 32.39 -1.75 2.08
N ASN A 233 31.50 -2.61 2.57
CA ASN A 233 31.30 -3.95 2.06
C ASN A 233 30.81 -3.81 0.61
N VAL A 234 31.73 -3.96 -0.35
CA VAL A 234 31.46 -3.97 -1.79
C VAL A 234 30.29 -4.92 -2.13
N PHE A 235 30.14 -5.98 -1.35
CA PHE A 235 29.01 -6.89 -1.40
C PHE A 235 27.65 -6.21 -1.13
N THR A 236 27.49 -5.53 0.01
CA THR A 236 26.21 -4.88 0.38
C THR A 236 25.90 -3.72 -0.57
N HIS A 237 26.92 -3.03 -1.06
CA HIS A 237 26.76 -1.97 -2.04
C HIS A 237 26.18 -2.49 -3.37
N ASN A 238 26.69 -3.60 -3.91
CA ASN A 238 26.18 -4.20 -5.13
C ASN A 238 24.81 -4.87 -4.95
N LEU A 239 24.53 -5.42 -3.76
CA LEU A 239 23.22 -6.00 -3.45
C LEU A 239 22.11 -4.93 -3.45
N ASN A 240 22.45 -3.72 -3.02
CA ASN A 240 21.58 -2.55 -3.00
C ASN A 240 21.75 -1.65 -4.25
N ALA A 241 22.33 -2.19 -5.32
CA ALA A 241 22.43 -1.49 -6.59
C ALA A 241 21.03 -1.06 -7.08
N LEU A 242 20.95 0.12 -7.67
CA LEU A 242 19.70 0.67 -8.19
C LEU A 242 19.61 0.46 -9.70
N THR A 243 18.41 0.19 -10.21
CA THR A 243 18.13 0.31 -11.64
C THR A 243 18.33 1.76 -12.10
N ARG A 244 18.67 1.93 -13.39
CA ARG A 244 19.01 3.25 -13.94
C ARG A 244 17.85 4.26 -13.95
N TYR A 245 16.64 3.80 -14.24
CA TYR A 245 15.51 4.69 -14.51
C TYR A 245 14.49 4.73 -13.37
N THR A 246 14.19 3.58 -12.77
CA THR A 246 13.21 3.45 -11.70
C THR A 246 13.84 3.52 -10.31
N HIS A 247 15.17 3.51 -10.21
CA HIS A 247 15.89 3.49 -8.94
C HIS A 247 15.47 2.35 -8.00
N GLU A 248 15.08 1.21 -8.56
CA GLU A 248 14.63 0.03 -7.82
C GLU A 248 15.82 -0.84 -7.44
N THR A 249 15.77 -1.47 -6.26
CA THR A 249 16.72 -2.54 -5.89
C THR A 249 16.22 -3.91 -6.35
N CYS A 250 17.07 -4.92 -6.25
CA CYS A 250 16.67 -6.32 -6.41
C CYS A 250 15.50 -6.73 -5.50
N LEU A 251 15.43 -6.18 -4.28
CA LEU A 251 14.35 -6.44 -3.34
C LEU A 251 13.02 -5.78 -3.76
N HIS A 252 13.06 -4.59 -4.38
CA HIS A 252 11.87 -3.99 -4.99
C HIS A 252 11.30 -4.87 -6.10
N LEU A 253 12.15 -5.31 -7.04
CA LEU A 253 11.72 -6.15 -8.16
C LEU A 253 11.14 -7.49 -7.67
N ALA A 254 11.74 -8.10 -6.65
CA ALA A 254 11.22 -9.31 -6.04
C ALA A 254 9.89 -9.09 -5.32
N ALA A 255 9.68 -7.93 -4.70
CA ALA A 255 8.44 -7.54 -4.06
C ALA A 255 7.30 -7.32 -5.08
N ILE A 256 7.57 -6.57 -6.16
CA ILE A 256 6.60 -6.30 -7.24
C ILE A 256 6.10 -7.60 -7.88
N GLU A 257 7.02 -8.53 -8.16
CA GLU A 257 6.71 -9.80 -8.83
C GLU A 257 6.25 -10.91 -7.86
N GLY A 258 6.22 -10.63 -6.55
CA GLY A 258 5.75 -11.57 -5.52
C GLY A 258 6.67 -12.78 -5.27
N HIS A 259 7.97 -12.68 -5.56
CA HIS A 259 8.94 -13.78 -5.42
C HIS A 259 9.44 -13.95 -3.98
N ILE A 260 8.58 -14.48 -3.09
CA ILE A 260 8.83 -14.63 -1.64
C ILE A 260 10.19 -15.28 -1.33
N GLN A 261 10.53 -16.39 -2.00
CA GLN A 261 11.78 -17.11 -1.75
C GLN A 261 13.02 -16.27 -2.07
N ILE A 262 12.93 -15.42 -3.09
CA ILE A 262 13.99 -14.47 -3.43
C ILE A 262 14.06 -13.37 -2.39
N MET A 263 12.93 -12.81 -1.96
CA MET A 263 12.90 -11.80 -0.91
C MET A 263 13.56 -12.32 0.37
N ASN A 264 13.19 -13.53 0.83
CA ASN A 264 13.80 -14.18 1.99
C ASN A 264 15.32 -14.27 1.84
N TYR A 265 15.79 -14.77 0.68
CA TYR A 265 17.22 -14.92 0.44
C TYR A 265 17.97 -13.59 0.41
N LEU A 266 17.41 -12.54 -0.22
CA LEU A 266 18.01 -11.20 -0.26
C LEU A 266 18.10 -10.58 1.15
N VAL A 267 17.05 -10.73 1.95
CA VAL A 267 16.99 -10.25 3.33
C VAL A 267 17.97 -11.00 4.24
N GLU A 268 18.10 -12.32 4.08
CA GLU A 268 19.15 -13.13 4.73
C GLU A 268 20.56 -12.68 4.34
N CYS A 269 20.74 -12.13 3.13
CA CYS A 269 21.98 -11.54 2.67
C CYS A 269 22.21 -10.09 3.14
N GLN A 270 21.40 -9.58 4.07
CA GLN A 270 21.47 -8.19 4.57
C GLN A 270 21.26 -7.14 3.47
N ALA A 271 20.38 -7.42 2.50
CA ALA A 271 19.88 -6.37 1.62
C ALA A 271 19.18 -5.27 2.44
N ASP A 272 19.38 -4.01 2.04
CA ASP A 272 18.72 -2.89 2.69
C ASP A 272 17.23 -2.88 2.30
N VAL A 273 16.38 -3.01 3.32
CA VAL A 273 14.94 -3.16 3.21
C VAL A 273 14.19 -1.84 3.09
N ASP A 274 14.87 -0.71 3.30
CA ASP A 274 14.27 0.64 3.34
C ASP A 274 14.74 1.56 2.20
N VAL A 275 15.50 1.02 1.24
CA VAL A 275 15.86 1.76 0.03
C VAL A 275 14.59 2.23 -0.67
N LYS A 276 14.59 3.48 -1.17
CA LYS A 276 13.46 4.06 -1.88
C LYS A 276 13.69 4.08 -3.39
N ASP A 277 12.66 3.72 -4.14
CA ASP A 277 12.63 3.87 -5.59
C ASP A 277 12.47 5.34 -6.03
N ALA A 278 12.39 5.59 -7.34
CA ALA A 278 12.21 6.92 -7.92
C ALA A 278 10.89 7.60 -7.49
N SER A 279 9.90 6.80 -7.09
CA SER A 279 8.60 7.23 -6.57
C SER A 279 8.57 7.31 -5.03
N GLY A 280 9.72 7.14 -4.39
CA GLY A 280 9.87 7.18 -2.94
C GLY A 280 9.26 5.98 -2.20
N ASN A 281 8.89 4.92 -2.91
CA ASN A 281 8.34 3.70 -2.33
C ASN A 281 9.47 2.78 -1.88
N THR A 282 9.25 2.08 -0.77
CA THR A 282 10.14 1.01 -0.28
C THR A 282 9.66 -0.36 -0.78
N PRO A 283 10.48 -1.42 -0.70
CA PRO A 283 10.03 -2.77 -0.99
C PRO A 283 8.79 -3.19 -0.20
N LEU A 284 8.67 -2.76 1.06
CA LEU A 284 7.47 -3.02 1.89
C LEU A 284 6.23 -2.37 1.27
N ILE A 285 6.30 -1.11 0.85
CA ILE A 285 5.18 -0.41 0.18
C ILE A 285 4.82 -1.09 -1.14
N LEU A 286 5.80 -1.39 -1.99
CA LEU A 286 5.51 -2.01 -3.29
C LEU A 286 4.90 -3.39 -3.14
N PHE A 287 5.39 -4.17 -2.17
CA PHE A 287 4.74 -5.42 -1.80
C PHE A 287 3.29 -5.14 -1.41
N LEU A 288 3.06 -4.17 -0.49
CA LEU A 288 1.77 -3.70 0.06
C LEU A 288 0.75 -3.13 -0.96
N VAL A 289 1.18 -2.82 -2.18
CA VAL A 289 0.31 -2.33 -3.27
C VAL A 289 0.18 -3.35 -4.41
N SER A 290 1.04 -4.37 -4.45
CA SER A 290 1.02 -5.38 -5.52
C SER A 290 -0.26 -6.22 -5.49
N ASP A 291 -0.70 -6.78 -6.61
CA ASP A 291 -1.86 -7.69 -6.61
C ASP A 291 -1.58 -9.03 -5.90
N TYR A 292 -0.31 -9.35 -5.61
CA TYR A 292 0.12 -10.69 -5.16
C TYR A 292 -0.07 -10.99 -3.66
N GLN A 293 -0.09 -9.99 -2.77
CA GLN A 293 -0.22 -10.25 -1.33
C GLN A 293 -1.67 -10.43 -0.84
N TRP A 294 -2.71 -10.14 -1.63
CA TRP A 294 -4.11 -10.07 -1.17
C TRP A 294 -4.92 -11.25 -1.67
N ASP A 295 -4.41 -12.01 -2.64
CA ASP A 295 -4.88 -13.38 -2.87
C ASP A 295 -4.39 -14.35 -1.75
N ARG A 296 -3.53 -13.85 -0.85
CA ARG A 296 -2.94 -14.64 0.25
C ARG A 296 -3.31 -14.01 1.58
N ALA A 297 -4.05 -14.72 2.42
CA ALA A 297 -4.27 -14.33 3.82
C ALA A 297 -2.97 -14.36 4.69
N ASP A 298 -1.79 -14.47 4.06
CA ASP A 298 -0.52 -14.69 4.73
C ASP A 298 0.29 -13.38 4.79
N ASN A 299 0.50 -12.89 6.02
CA ASN A 299 1.31 -11.71 6.32
C ASN A 299 2.80 -12.05 6.52
N SER A 300 3.28 -13.19 6.00
CA SER A 300 4.66 -13.67 6.16
C SER A 300 5.71 -12.69 5.62
N VAL A 301 5.48 -12.10 4.45
CA VAL A 301 6.44 -11.18 3.83
C VAL A 301 6.54 -9.83 4.57
N PRO A 302 5.44 -9.12 4.90
CA PRO A 302 5.52 -7.92 5.74
C PRO A 302 6.18 -8.22 7.08
N SER A 303 5.82 -9.34 7.72
CA SER A 303 6.44 -9.77 8.98
C SER A 303 7.95 -9.98 8.85
N MET A 304 8.40 -10.60 7.76
CA MET A 304 9.82 -10.78 7.49
C MET A 304 10.52 -9.44 7.31
N LEU A 305 10.03 -8.56 6.44
CA LEU A 305 10.66 -7.26 6.17
C LEU A 305 10.78 -6.43 7.47
N LEU A 306 9.71 -6.38 8.28
CA LEU A 306 9.68 -5.65 9.55
C LEU A 306 10.63 -6.25 10.59
N ARG A 307 10.74 -7.58 10.69
CA ARG A 307 11.72 -8.27 11.57
C ARG A 307 13.17 -7.95 11.19
N HIS A 308 13.42 -7.67 9.92
CA HIS A 308 14.73 -7.30 9.40
C HIS A 308 14.94 -5.77 9.35
N GLY A 309 14.10 -5.01 10.05
CA GLY A 309 14.32 -3.58 10.30
C GLY A 309 13.66 -2.64 9.30
N ALA A 310 12.73 -3.13 8.45
CA ALA A 310 11.97 -2.24 7.58
C ALA A 310 11.16 -1.24 8.42
N ASN A 311 11.20 0.03 8.02
CA ASN A 311 10.50 1.09 8.72
C ASN A 311 8.98 0.98 8.49
N PRO A 312 8.17 0.69 9.53
CA PRO A 312 6.72 0.59 9.41
C PRO A 312 6.04 1.94 9.11
N ASN A 313 6.75 3.05 9.29
CA ASN A 313 6.30 4.43 9.09
C ASN A 313 6.81 5.02 7.77
N THR A 314 7.27 4.18 6.85
CA THR A 314 7.60 4.61 5.50
C THR A 314 6.37 5.18 4.80
N THR A 315 6.58 6.07 3.82
CA THR A 315 5.51 6.81 3.17
C THR A 315 5.69 6.80 1.67
N THR A 316 4.61 6.57 0.93
CA THR A 316 4.60 6.68 -0.54
C THR A 316 4.78 8.14 -0.97
N SER A 317 5.48 8.43 -2.07
CA SER A 317 5.46 9.80 -2.64
C SER A 317 4.41 9.95 -3.73
N PHE A 318 4.11 8.86 -4.45
CA PHE A 318 3.08 8.82 -5.48
C PHE A 318 2.55 7.39 -5.59
N MET A 319 1.25 7.17 -5.32
CA MET A 319 0.63 5.87 -5.58
C MET A 319 0.31 5.73 -7.08
N VAL A 320 0.68 4.59 -7.66
CA VAL A 320 0.25 4.18 -9.00
C VAL A 320 -0.49 2.86 -8.84
N HIS A 321 -1.77 2.85 -9.24
CA HIS A 321 -2.73 1.73 -9.22
C HIS A 321 -3.43 1.41 -7.88
N ARG A 322 -4.64 1.96 -7.70
CA ARG A 322 -5.94 1.27 -7.83
C ARG A 322 -7.02 2.35 -7.96
N ASP A 323 -8.10 2.03 -8.65
CA ASP A 323 -9.12 2.97 -9.09
C ASP A 323 -9.64 3.85 -7.94
N ASP A 324 -9.54 5.17 -8.15
CA ASP A 324 -10.16 6.29 -7.43
C ASP A 324 -9.94 6.50 -5.91
N ILE A 325 -9.40 5.54 -5.16
CA ILE A 325 -9.23 5.72 -3.70
C ILE A 325 -7.84 6.29 -3.39
N CYS A 326 -7.79 7.63 -3.42
CA CYS A 326 -6.67 8.49 -3.01
C CYS A 326 -5.43 8.48 -3.92
N ARG A 327 -5.38 9.47 -4.83
CA ARG A 327 -4.13 10.10 -5.31
C ARG A 327 -3.40 10.86 -4.18
N SER A 328 -3.37 10.29 -2.98
CA SER A 328 -2.72 10.91 -1.84
C SER A 328 -1.26 10.46 -1.81
N SER A 329 -0.39 11.43 -1.62
CA SER A 329 0.99 11.15 -1.23
C SER A 329 1.03 10.95 0.28
N LYS A 330 2.14 10.41 0.79
CA LYS A 330 2.39 10.14 2.20
C LYS A 330 1.58 9.01 2.84
N VAL A 331 1.04 8.10 2.04
CA VAL A 331 0.31 6.94 2.57
C VAL A 331 1.28 5.99 3.27
N THR A 332 0.95 5.53 4.48
CA THR A 332 1.76 4.60 5.29
C THR A 332 1.33 3.14 5.08
N PRO A 333 2.19 2.15 5.40
CA PRO A 333 1.80 0.74 5.43
C PRO A 333 0.52 0.46 6.22
N LEU A 334 0.33 1.14 7.36
CA LEU A 334 -0.84 0.96 8.20
C LEU A 334 -2.12 1.50 7.54
N MET A 335 -2.02 2.63 6.82
CA MET A 335 -3.13 3.13 6.01
C MET A 335 -3.48 2.16 4.88
N LEU A 336 -2.48 1.60 4.17
CA LEU A 336 -2.71 0.59 3.13
C LEU A 336 -3.42 -0.66 3.69
N ALA A 337 -3.04 -1.11 4.89
CA ALA A 337 -3.71 -2.20 5.57
C ALA A 337 -5.18 -1.88 5.92
N ALA A 338 -5.47 -0.63 6.28
CA ALA A 338 -6.81 -0.15 6.59
C ALA A 338 -7.68 0.14 5.35
N MET A 339 -7.06 0.39 4.18
CA MET A 339 -7.76 0.71 2.94
C MET A 339 -8.39 -0.49 2.23
N HIS A 340 -7.95 -1.70 2.55
CA HIS A 340 -8.30 -2.88 1.74
C HIS A 340 -9.56 -3.60 2.23
N GLU A 341 -10.39 -4.05 1.29
CA GLU A 341 -11.71 -4.68 1.54
C GLU A 341 -11.68 -5.99 2.35
N GLN A 342 -10.51 -6.57 2.60
CA GLN A 342 -10.38 -7.88 3.25
C GLN A 342 -10.32 -7.79 4.78
N ASP A 343 -10.32 -6.58 5.35
CA ASP A 343 -10.34 -6.35 6.80
C ASP A 343 -9.23 -7.14 7.54
N ASN A 344 -7.99 -7.05 7.00
CA ASN A 344 -6.83 -7.81 7.45
C ASN A 344 -6.24 -7.22 8.75
N ILE A 345 -6.91 -7.53 9.86
CA ILE A 345 -6.48 -7.14 11.21
C ILE A 345 -5.07 -7.64 11.57
N GLU A 346 -4.65 -8.80 11.07
CA GLU A 346 -3.33 -9.37 11.40
C GLU A 346 -2.20 -8.55 10.78
N LEU A 347 -2.40 -7.97 9.60
CA LEU A 347 -1.41 -7.07 9.00
C LEU A 347 -1.28 -5.78 9.82
N ALA A 348 -2.41 -5.19 10.24
CA ALA A 348 -2.41 -4.01 11.11
C ALA A 348 -1.71 -4.30 12.45
N ARG A 349 -1.98 -5.46 13.06
CA ARG A 349 -1.32 -5.92 14.29
C ARG A 349 0.18 -6.04 14.13
N VAL A 350 0.64 -6.72 13.08
CA VAL A 350 2.08 -6.89 12.81
C VAL A 350 2.76 -5.54 12.62
N LEU A 351 2.16 -4.62 11.85
CA LEU A 351 2.71 -3.28 11.64
C LEU A 351 2.84 -2.50 12.95
N ILE A 352 1.79 -2.50 13.79
CA ILE A 352 1.76 -1.78 15.06
C ILE A 352 2.75 -2.41 16.07
N GLN A 353 2.83 -3.74 16.14
CA GLN A 353 3.81 -4.45 16.97
C GLN A 353 5.25 -4.07 16.63
N HIS A 354 5.52 -3.77 15.36
CA HIS A 354 6.83 -3.33 14.88
C HIS A 354 7.04 -1.80 14.94
N GLY A 355 6.12 -1.04 15.53
CA GLY A 355 6.27 0.40 15.78
C GLY A 355 5.61 1.32 14.75
N ALA A 356 4.60 0.84 14.01
CA ALA A 356 3.78 1.72 13.18
C ALA A 356 3.07 2.79 14.02
N ASP A 357 3.23 4.05 13.63
CA ASP A 357 2.54 5.20 14.22
C ASP A 357 1.12 5.28 13.66
N VAL A 358 0.16 5.07 14.55
CA VAL A 358 -1.27 5.06 14.27
C VAL A 358 -1.82 6.44 13.88
N ASN A 359 -1.08 7.51 14.21
CA ASN A 359 -1.53 8.90 14.07
C ASN A 359 -0.93 9.63 12.86
N MET A 360 -0.08 8.97 12.08
CA MET A 360 0.41 9.57 10.83
C MET A 360 -0.75 9.90 9.91
N THR A 361 -0.58 10.97 9.12
CA THR A 361 -1.56 11.42 8.14
C THR A 361 -0.99 11.43 6.74
N ASP A 362 -1.86 11.12 5.77
CA ASP A 362 -1.57 11.27 4.35
C ASP A 362 -1.57 12.77 3.95
N SER A 363 -1.40 13.06 2.66
CA SER A 363 -1.46 14.45 2.17
C SER A 363 -2.82 15.12 2.29
N ASN A 364 -3.88 14.37 2.56
CA ASN A 364 -5.23 14.88 2.83
C ASN A 364 -5.54 15.01 4.32
N GLY A 365 -4.59 14.67 5.22
CA GLY A 365 -4.83 14.67 6.67
C GLY A 365 -5.58 13.42 7.17
N ASN A 366 -5.80 12.41 6.33
CA ASN A 366 -6.47 11.17 6.69
C ASN A 366 -5.52 10.24 7.46
N THR A 367 -5.99 9.67 8.57
CA THR A 367 -5.27 8.66 9.38
C THR A 367 -5.64 7.23 8.96
N ALA A 368 -4.93 6.23 9.50
CA ALA A 368 -5.31 4.82 9.28
C ALA A 368 -6.72 4.50 9.80
N VAL A 369 -7.16 5.11 10.90
CA VAL A 369 -8.53 4.96 11.42
C VAL A 369 -9.55 5.49 10.43
N TYR A 370 -9.29 6.65 9.82
CA TYR A 370 -10.17 7.23 8.80
C TYR A 370 -10.38 6.25 7.63
N TYR A 371 -9.31 5.66 7.11
CA TYR A 371 -9.40 4.69 6.02
C TYR A 371 -10.16 3.42 6.43
N ALA A 372 -9.92 2.89 7.63
CA ALA A 372 -10.63 1.71 8.12
C ALA A 372 -12.15 1.95 8.21
N LEU A 373 -12.55 3.13 8.69
CA LEU A 373 -13.95 3.55 8.76
C LEU A 373 -14.54 3.80 7.37
N CYS A 374 -13.79 4.41 6.45
CA CYS A 374 -14.28 4.70 5.09
C CYS A 374 -14.52 3.42 4.29
N GLN A 375 -13.65 2.43 4.46
CA GLN A 375 -13.70 1.16 3.75
C GLN A 375 -14.51 0.09 4.48
N LYS A 376 -15.17 0.46 5.59
CA LYS A 376 -15.96 -0.45 6.45
C LYS A 376 -15.18 -1.69 6.91
N SER A 377 -13.88 -1.55 7.13
CA SER A 377 -13.00 -2.58 7.68
C SER A 377 -13.19 -2.67 9.20
N ALA A 378 -14.27 -3.34 9.61
CA ALA A 378 -14.76 -3.31 10.98
C ALA A 378 -13.76 -3.87 12.01
N LYS A 379 -13.00 -4.93 11.69
CA LYS A 379 -11.99 -5.50 12.60
C LYS A 379 -10.80 -4.57 12.75
N VAL A 380 -10.29 -4.00 11.65
CA VAL A 380 -9.19 -3.02 11.70
C VAL A 380 -9.63 -1.76 12.44
N ALA A 381 -10.82 -1.22 12.14
CA ALA A 381 -11.37 -0.06 12.83
C ALA A 381 -11.53 -0.33 14.34
N SER A 382 -12.14 -1.47 14.71
CA SER A 382 -12.29 -1.87 16.11
C SER A 382 -10.95 -2.03 16.83
N TYR A 383 -9.95 -2.60 16.15
CA TYR A 383 -8.61 -2.77 16.70
C TYR A 383 -7.90 -1.43 16.94
N LEU A 384 -7.96 -0.51 15.97
CA LEU A 384 -7.36 0.82 16.10
C LEU A 384 -8.07 1.69 17.15
N LEU A 385 -9.40 1.60 17.23
CA LEU A 385 -10.19 2.35 18.20
C LEU A 385 -10.02 1.80 19.61
N ARG A 386 -10.14 0.49 19.83
CA ARG A 386 -10.16 -0.11 21.17
C ARG A 386 -8.78 -0.49 21.70
N ASP A 387 -7.98 -1.17 20.89
CA ASP A 387 -6.79 -1.89 21.38
C ASP A 387 -5.49 -1.06 21.27
N CYS A 388 -5.49 0.04 20.51
CA CYS A 388 -4.28 0.83 20.22
C CYS A 388 -4.16 2.11 21.06
N SER A 389 -3.60 2.04 22.29
CA SER A 389 -3.58 3.12 23.31
C SER A 389 -3.12 4.52 22.87
N HIS A 390 -2.40 4.66 21.76
CA HIS A 390 -1.88 5.95 21.27
C HIS A 390 -2.74 6.61 20.19
N THR A 391 -3.81 5.98 19.71
CA THR A 391 -4.70 6.56 18.69
C THR A 391 -5.27 7.91 19.15
N ASP A 392 -5.08 8.96 18.36
CA ASP A 392 -5.68 10.28 18.53
C ASP A 392 -6.91 10.41 17.62
N PHE A 393 -8.07 10.61 18.24
CA PHE A 393 -9.36 10.71 17.57
C PHE A 393 -9.67 12.12 17.07
N ASN A 394 -8.87 13.12 17.45
CA ASN A 394 -9.10 14.53 17.14
C ASN A 394 -8.34 15.01 15.89
N ILE A 395 -7.60 14.12 15.22
CA ILE A 395 -6.90 14.46 13.99
C ILE A 395 -7.93 14.72 12.89
N GLU A 396 -7.89 15.92 12.33
CA GLU A 396 -8.79 16.38 11.28
C GLU A 396 -8.12 16.27 9.90
N ASN A 397 -8.88 15.80 8.92
CA ASN A 397 -8.47 15.86 7.51
C ASN A 397 -8.65 17.29 6.93
N ILE A 398 -8.32 17.50 5.65
CA ILE A 398 -8.52 18.79 4.96
C ILE A 398 -9.99 19.25 5.00
N GLY A 399 -10.94 18.31 5.00
CA GLY A 399 -12.37 18.56 5.14
C GLY A 399 -12.81 18.96 6.55
N ARG A 400 -11.90 18.96 7.53
CA ARG A 400 -12.17 19.07 8.97
C ARG A 400 -12.98 17.90 9.53
N ASP A 401 -12.89 16.75 8.86
CA ASP A 401 -13.49 15.53 9.35
C ASP A 401 -12.51 14.85 10.31
N SER A 402 -12.84 14.87 11.60
CA SER A 402 -12.23 13.96 12.58
C SER A 402 -12.81 12.56 12.43
N CYS A 403 -12.16 11.53 13.00
CA CYS A 403 -12.69 10.17 12.92
C CYS A 403 -14.10 10.06 13.53
N VAL A 404 -14.38 10.86 14.56
CA VAL A 404 -15.68 10.92 15.21
C VAL A 404 -16.71 11.55 14.28
N PHE A 405 -16.34 12.66 13.61
CA PHE A 405 -17.24 13.28 12.64
C PHE A 405 -17.58 12.33 11.49
N TYR A 406 -16.59 11.54 11.06
CA TYR A 406 -16.81 10.53 10.04
C TYR A 406 -17.79 9.43 10.49
N ILE A 407 -17.63 8.90 11.71
CA ILE A 407 -18.55 7.91 12.30
C ILE A 407 -19.97 8.49 12.35
N ALA A 408 -20.12 9.72 12.87
CA ALA A 408 -21.38 10.42 12.99
C ALA A 408 -22.12 10.58 11.65
N ASN A 409 -21.41 10.93 10.57
CA ASN A 409 -22.04 11.14 9.27
C ASN A 409 -22.38 9.85 8.53
N ASN A 410 -21.54 8.82 8.63
CA ASN A 410 -21.61 7.67 7.72
C ASN A 410 -22.23 6.41 8.33
N TYR A 411 -22.41 6.37 9.65
CA TYR A 411 -22.95 5.20 10.37
C TYR A 411 -24.29 5.50 11.05
N HIS A 412 -25.04 6.50 10.58
CA HIS A 412 -26.35 6.88 11.14
C HIS A 412 -27.46 5.82 10.98
N ASP A 413 -27.23 4.77 10.19
CA ASP A 413 -28.18 3.67 9.98
C ASP A 413 -27.82 2.39 10.76
N ASP A 414 -26.64 2.31 11.37
CA ASP A 414 -26.13 1.10 12.04
C ASP A 414 -25.87 1.36 13.53
N ALA A 415 -26.90 1.09 14.34
CA ALA A 415 -26.86 1.33 15.78
C ALA A 415 -25.79 0.52 16.51
N ASP A 416 -25.55 -0.73 16.09
CA ASP A 416 -24.59 -1.62 16.75
C ASP A 416 -23.16 -1.13 16.53
N LEU A 417 -22.80 -0.77 15.28
CA LEU A 417 -21.47 -0.23 14.98
C LEU A 417 -21.27 1.17 15.58
N MET A 418 -22.30 2.02 15.56
CA MET A 418 -22.26 3.34 16.21
C MET A 418 -21.93 3.17 17.70
N GLN A 419 -22.69 2.34 18.41
CA GLN A 419 -22.49 2.04 19.83
C GLN A 419 -21.10 1.43 20.09
N GLN A 420 -20.66 0.51 19.23
CA GLN A 420 -19.35 -0.12 19.37
C GLN A 420 -18.20 0.89 19.22
N TYR A 421 -18.20 1.71 18.17
CA TYR A 421 -17.12 2.65 17.89
C TYR A 421 -17.11 3.83 18.86
N VAL A 422 -18.28 4.40 19.14
CA VAL A 422 -18.43 5.48 20.12
C VAL A 422 -18.03 4.97 21.50
N GLY A 423 -18.51 3.79 21.91
CA GLY A 423 -18.11 3.14 23.16
C GLY A 423 -16.60 2.96 23.28
N ALA A 424 -15.93 2.48 22.23
CA ALA A 424 -14.47 2.32 22.22
C ALA A 424 -13.71 3.64 22.38
N ILE A 425 -14.23 4.74 21.84
CA ILE A 425 -13.66 6.09 22.01
C ILE A 425 -13.88 6.57 23.45
N PHE A 426 -15.08 6.41 24.00
CA PHE A 426 -15.42 6.80 25.39
C PHE A 426 -14.56 6.08 26.42
N ASP A 427 -14.40 4.76 26.28
CA ASP A 427 -13.62 3.93 27.19
C ASP A 427 -12.14 4.38 27.25
N ARG A 428 -11.66 5.14 26.25
CA ARG A 428 -10.27 5.56 26.12
C ARG A 428 -10.00 7.04 26.42
N CYS A 429 -10.94 7.94 26.14
CA CYS A 429 -10.74 9.37 26.34
C CYS A 429 -10.62 9.74 27.84
N GLY A 430 -11.16 8.94 28.77
CA GLY A 430 -11.14 9.22 30.21
C GLY A 430 -11.84 10.54 30.60
N GLU A 431 -12.04 10.79 31.90
CA GLU A 431 -12.86 11.91 32.40
C GLU A 431 -12.49 13.32 31.87
N LEU A 432 -11.21 13.60 31.56
CA LEU A 432 -10.75 14.95 31.19
C LEU A 432 -10.83 15.27 29.68
N ALA A 433 -10.74 14.27 28.78
CA ALA A 433 -10.94 14.49 27.35
C ALA A 433 -12.42 14.33 26.95
N VAL A 434 -13.21 13.69 27.81
CA VAL A 434 -14.66 13.59 27.72
C VAL A 434 -15.30 14.98 27.62
N SER A 435 -14.81 16.03 28.30
CA SER A 435 -15.52 17.32 28.26
C SER A 435 -15.49 18.02 26.89
N ARG A 436 -14.32 18.07 26.24
CA ARG A 436 -14.14 18.67 24.91
C ARG A 436 -14.79 17.82 23.83
N PHE A 437 -14.80 16.51 24.02
CA PHE A 437 -15.41 15.57 23.10
C PHE A 437 -16.95 15.55 23.20
N VAL A 438 -17.50 15.52 24.42
CA VAL A 438 -18.93 15.31 24.69
C VAL A 438 -19.79 16.50 24.30
N GLY A 439 -19.42 17.72 24.70
CA GLY A 439 -20.22 18.89 24.31
C GLY A 439 -20.25 19.03 22.79
N THR A 440 -19.09 18.87 22.14
CA THR A 440 -19.03 18.82 20.68
C THR A 440 -19.81 17.64 20.09
N ALA A 441 -19.79 16.44 20.68
CA ALA A 441 -20.49 15.27 20.15
C ALA A 441 -22.02 15.38 20.24
N LEU A 442 -22.57 15.89 21.34
CA LEU A 442 -24.02 16.11 21.51
C LEU A 442 -24.52 17.24 20.61
N GLU A 443 -23.81 18.37 20.56
CA GLU A 443 -24.09 19.46 19.61
C GLU A 443 -24.05 18.93 18.17
N LYS A 444 -23.05 18.10 17.84
CA LYS A 444 -22.91 17.54 16.51
C LYS A 444 -24.00 16.54 16.17
N ALA A 445 -24.37 15.67 17.10
CA ALA A 445 -25.50 14.75 16.94
C ALA A 445 -26.78 15.52 16.57
N PHE A 446 -27.00 16.67 17.21
CA PHE A 446 -28.12 17.56 16.90
C PHE A 446 -28.04 18.17 15.50
N TYR A 447 -26.92 18.80 15.14
CA TYR A 447 -26.78 19.42 13.82
C TYR A 447 -26.83 18.41 12.66
N LEU A 448 -26.48 17.15 12.91
CA LEU A 448 -26.54 16.06 11.95
C LEU A 448 -27.86 15.28 11.98
N GLU A 449 -28.81 15.62 12.88
CA GLU A 449 -30.03 14.85 13.15
C GLU A 449 -29.76 13.36 13.46
N ASN A 450 -28.58 13.07 14.02
CA ASN A 450 -28.14 11.71 14.32
C ASN A 450 -28.55 11.32 15.75
N HIS A 451 -29.77 10.79 15.86
CA HIS A 451 -30.34 10.30 17.10
C HIS A 451 -29.58 9.09 17.68
N LEU A 452 -28.97 8.23 16.84
CA LEU A 452 -28.19 7.08 17.31
C LEU A 452 -26.88 7.49 18.00
N LEU A 453 -26.20 8.52 17.47
CA LEU A 453 -25.02 9.08 18.12
C LEU A 453 -25.39 9.69 19.48
N MET A 454 -26.52 10.39 19.55
CA MET A 454 -27.03 10.95 20.81
C MET A 454 -27.30 9.86 21.84
N ASP A 455 -27.96 8.77 21.43
CA ASP A 455 -28.23 7.60 22.28
C ASP A 455 -26.93 6.99 22.82
N ALA A 456 -25.97 6.71 21.93
CA ALA A 456 -24.69 6.10 22.28
C ALA A 456 -23.84 6.95 23.24
N VAL A 457 -23.90 8.28 23.08
CA VAL A 457 -23.20 9.22 23.99
C VAL A 457 -23.87 9.25 25.36
N LEU A 458 -25.21 9.34 25.42
CA LEU A 458 -25.96 9.48 26.67
C LEU A 458 -25.94 8.20 27.52
N GLU A 459 -25.99 7.02 26.89
CA GLU A 459 -25.99 5.72 27.59
C GLU A 459 -24.70 5.52 28.41
N ARG A 460 -23.56 6.04 27.93
CA ARG A 460 -22.25 5.84 28.57
C ARG A 460 -21.96 6.83 29.70
N ILE A 461 -22.47 8.05 29.62
CA ILE A 461 -22.17 9.14 30.57
C ILE A 461 -23.23 9.22 31.67
N GLY A 462 -24.51 8.98 31.32
CA GLY A 462 -25.65 9.36 32.17
C GLY A 462 -25.87 10.88 32.20
N ILE A 463 -27.12 11.31 32.35
CA ILE A 463 -27.51 12.74 32.21
C ILE A 463 -26.81 13.67 33.21
N TYR A 464 -26.57 13.20 34.43
CA TYR A 464 -26.05 14.04 35.50
C TYR A 464 -24.59 14.48 35.28
N ASP A 465 -23.79 13.65 34.61
CA ASP A 465 -22.42 14.00 34.24
C ASP A 465 -22.38 14.81 32.94
N ALA A 466 -23.34 14.61 32.03
CA ALA A 466 -23.48 15.41 30.81
C ALA A 466 -23.76 16.90 31.11
N ASN A 467 -24.57 17.21 32.13
CA ASN A 467 -24.79 18.60 32.59
C ASN A 467 -23.59 19.25 33.31
N SER A 468 -22.57 18.47 33.68
CA SER A 468 -21.32 19.00 34.28
C SER A 468 -20.27 19.36 33.23
N ILE A 469 -20.52 19.04 31.95
CA ILE A 469 -19.57 19.18 30.85
C ILE A 469 -19.87 20.47 30.09
N ARG A 470 -19.13 21.53 30.43
CA ARG A 470 -19.19 22.83 29.72
C ARG A 470 -18.15 22.89 28.62
N THR A 471 -18.58 23.08 27.38
CA THR A 471 -17.70 23.39 26.24
C THR A 471 -17.46 24.89 26.09
N TYR A 472 -16.43 25.24 25.32
CA TYR A 472 -16.05 26.62 25.07
C TYR A 472 -16.85 27.14 23.86
N TRP A 473 -17.59 28.24 24.07
CA TRP A 473 -18.48 28.96 23.13
C TRP A 473 -19.88 28.32 22.99
N ASP A 474 -20.87 29.00 23.56
CA ASP A 474 -22.30 28.69 23.65
C ASP A 474 -22.66 27.42 24.45
N ASP A 475 -22.72 27.59 25.78
CA ASP A 475 -23.14 26.62 26.79
C ASP A 475 -24.53 26.02 26.49
N TRP A 476 -24.62 24.87 25.79
CA TRP A 476 -25.85 24.08 25.69
C TRP A 476 -25.83 22.97 26.74
N ASP A 477 -26.66 23.07 27.77
CA ASP A 477 -26.90 21.95 28.68
C ASP A 477 -27.76 20.85 27.99
N VAL A 478 -27.87 19.65 28.57
CA VAL A 478 -28.75 18.60 27.99
C VAL A 478 -30.22 19.04 27.96
N GLU A 479 -30.57 19.93 28.90
CA GLU A 479 -31.82 20.65 29.00
C GLU A 479 -32.07 21.60 27.80
N ASP A 480 -31.05 22.38 27.41
CA ASP A 480 -31.05 23.22 26.20
C ASP A 480 -31.29 22.41 24.93
N LEU A 481 -30.67 21.22 24.88
CA LEU A 481 -30.73 20.31 23.75
C LEU A 481 -32.13 19.72 23.57
N LEU A 482 -32.83 19.42 24.66
CA LEU A 482 -34.22 18.96 24.63
C LEU A 482 -35.15 20.03 24.06
N VAL A 483 -35.02 21.29 24.50
CA VAL A 483 -35.87 22.37 24.00
C VAL A 483 -35.60 22.64 22.52
N ARG A 484 -34.34 22.66 22.09
CA ARG A 484 -33.97 22.83 20.67
C ARG A 484 -34.42 21.66 19.79
N ALA A 485 -34.38 20.42 20.30
CA ALA A 485 -34.91 19.25 19.60
C ALA A 485 -36.42 19.34 19.42
N ALA A 486 -37.13 19.87 20.44
CA ALA A 486 -38.55 20.11 20.37
C ALA A 486 -38.91 21.22 19.37
N ASP A 487 -38.14 22.31 19.33
CA ASP A 487 -38.26 23.39 18.35
C ASP A 487 -38.07 22.92 16.91
N SER A 488 -37.04 22.10 16.70
CA SER A 488 -36.69 21.60 15.36
C SER A 488 -37.65 20.52 14.88
N GLY A 489 -38.32 19.82 15.80
CA GLY A 489 -39.26 18.74 15.51
C GLY A 489 -38.61 17.34 15.48
N PHE A 490 -37.42 17.18 16.05
CA PHE A 490 -36.65 15.94 16.04
C PHE A 490 -37.19 14.94 17.07
N LEU A 491 -38.35 14.33 16.78
CA LEU A 491 -39.06 13.42 17.68
C LEU A 491 -38.19 12.26 18.21
N PRO A 492 -37.34 11.58 17.41
CA PRO A 492 -36.45 10.54 17.94
C PRO A 492 -35.48 11.05 19.01
N MET A 493 -34.93 12.25 18.82
CA MET A 493 -34.01 12.87 19.78
C MET A 493 -34.74 13.27 21.08
N VAL A 494 -35.96 13.82 20.96
CA VAL A 494 -36.81 14.12 22.12
C VAL A 494 -37.12 12.84 22.92
N ARG A 495 -37.42 11.73 22.24
CA ARG A 495 -37.65 10.43 22.89
C ARG A 495 -36.44 9.94 23.67
N ILE A 496 -35.25 10.03 23.07
CA ILE A 496 -34.00 9.57 23.68
C ILE A 496 -33.63 10.44 24.89
N LEU A 497 -33.74 11.76 24.78
CA LEU A 497 -33.46 12.67 25.88
C LEU A 497 -34.41 12.42 27.07
N LEU A 498 -35.70 12.24 26.81
CA LEU A 498 -36.66 11.90 27.86
C LEU A 498 -36.47 10.50 28.44
N SER A 499 -36.10 9.50 27.63
CA SER A 499 -35.86 8.13 28.11
C SER A 499 -34.64 8.04 29.02
N HIS A 500 -33.64 8.90 28.82
CA HIS A 500 -32.48 8.99 29.69
C HIS A 500 -32.76 9.73 31.00
N GLY A 501 -33.89 10.47 31.09
CA GLY A 501 -34.35 11.13 32.32
C GLY A 501 -34.25 12.67 32.36
N VAL A 502 -34.13 13.36 31.22
CA VAL A 502 -34.20 14.84 31.18
C VAL A 502 -35.61 15.28 31.63
N ASP A 503 -35.70 16.35 32.43
CA ASP A 503 -37.00 16.84 32.89
C ASP A 503 -37.83 17.40 31.72
N ILE A 504 -39.04 16.88 31.53
CA ILE A 504 -39.94 17.30 30.45
C ILE A 504 -40.40 18.76 30.63
N ASP A 505 -40.42 19.24 31.87
CA ASP A 505 -40.86 20.59 32.26
C ASP A 505 -39.69 21.59 32.33
N THR A 506 -38.53 21.22 31.78
CA THR A 506 -37.37 22.09 31.68
C THR A 506 -37.75 23.38 30.95
N ARG A 507 -37.29 24.51 31.50
CA ARG A 507 -37.41 25.82 30.85
C ARG A 507 -36.04 26.44 30.67
N VAL A 508 -35.71 26.77 29.42
CA VAL A 508 -34.39 27.31 29.06
C VAL A 508 -34.54 28.55 28.19
N SER A 509 -33.55 29.45 28.24
CA SER A 509 -33.51 30.66 27.42
C SER A 509 -32.94 30.31 26.05
N VAL A 510 -33.82 30.03 25.09
CA VAL A 510 -33.40 29.62 23.73
C VAL A 510 -33.15 30.83 22.81
N PHE A 511 -33.73 32.00 23.13
CA PHE A 511 -33.67 33.21 22.32
C PHE A 511 -32.98 34.36 23.08
N VAL A 512 -32.44 35.34 22.32
CA VAL A 512 -31.76 36.54 22.85
C VAL A 512 -32.66 37.41 23.75
N ASN A 513 -33.97 37.13 23.73
CA ASN A 513 -34.94 37.69 24.67
C ASN A 513 -35.02 36.75 25.88
N TYR A 514 -34.54 37.20 27.04
CA TYR A 514 -34.35 36.49 28.32
C TYR A 514 -35.59 35.77 28.95
N GLU A 515 -36.59 35.36 28.18
CA GLU A 515 -37.72 34.56 28.64
C GLU A 515 -37.38 33.06 28.55
N LEU A 516 -37.67 32.33 29.62
CA LEU A 516 -37.45 30.88 29.68
C LEU A 516 -38.63 30.16 29.01
N SER A 517 -38.37 29.43 27.93
CA SER A 517 -39.40 28.70 27.19
C SER A 517 -39.38 27.21 27.51
N SER A 518 -40.56 26.60 27.63
CA SER A 518 -40.73 25.16 27.81
C SER A 518 -40.71 24.39 26.49
N CYS A 519 -40.37 23.11 26.53
CA CYS A 519 -40.40 22.23 25.34
C CYS A 519 -41.75 22.25 24.62
N LEU A 520 -42.85 22.31 25.39
CA LEU A 520 -44.20 22.36 24.84
C LEU A 520 -44.47 23.69 24.13
N GLU A 521 -44.18 24.83 24.77
CA GLU A 521 -44.38 26.16 24.18
C GLU A 521 -43.64 26.29 22.83
N VAL A 522 -42.36 25.90 22.82
CA VAL A 522 -41.52 26.00 21.64
C VAL A 522 -41.99 25.06 20.52
N SER A 523 -42.37 23.83 20.86
CA SER A 523 -42.94 22.89 19.88
C SER A 523 -44.27 23.37 19.28
N LEU A 524 -45.11 24.06 20.05
CA LEU A 524 -46.38 24.62 19.58
C LEU A 524 -46.15 25.86 18.71
N SER A 525 -45.25 26.78 19.11
CA SER A 525 -44.91 27.97 18.33
C SER A 525 -44.24 27.62 16.99
N ALA A 526 -43.42 26.57 16.96
CA ALA A 526 -42.78 26.07 15.74
C ALA A 526 -43.67 25.12 14.92
N HIS A 527 -44.94 24.94 15.33
CA HIS A 527 -45.93 24.05 14.70
C HIS A 527 -45.48 22.57 14.57
N LYS A 528 -44.70 22.08 15.55
CA LYS A 528 -44.20 20.69 15.61
C LYS A 528 -45.18 19.77 16.33
N ASN A 529 -46.34 19.55 15.70
CA ASN A 529 -47.49 18.86 16.29
C ASN A 529 -47.19 17.44 16.80
N LEU A 530 -46.34 16.67 16.10
CA LEU A 530 -45.97 15.31 16.52
C LEU A 530 -45.17 15.30 17.83
N VAL A 531 -44.27 16.27 17.99
CA VAL A 531 -43.51 16.44 19.23
C VAL A 531 -44.43 16.94 20.33
N ALA A 532 -45.25 17.96 20.07
CA ALA A 532 -46.21 18.48 21.04
C ALA A 532 -47.16 17.39 21.56
N LYS A 533 -47.70 16.56 20.65
CA LYS A 533 -48.52 15.39 21.00
C LYS A 533 -47.77 14.44 21.92
N TYR A 534 -46.54 14.06 21.54
CA TYR A 534 -45.72 13.16 22.35
C TYR A 534 -45.41 13.74 23.73
N LEU A 535 -45.10 15.04 23.84
CA LEU A 535 -44.86 15.71 25.13
C LEU A 535 -46.11 15.71 26.02
N ILE A 536 -47.29 15.96 25.46
CA ILE A 536 -48.58 15.92 26.17
C ILE A 536 -48.87 14.49 26.67
N ASP A 537 -48.70 13.49 25.80
CA ASP A 537 -48.92 12.08 26.13
C ASP A 537 -47.98 11.58 27.25
N ASN A 538 -46.78 12.15 27.35
CA ASN A 538 -45.80 11.84 28.41
C ASN A 538 -45.93 12.72 29.67
N GLY A 539 -47.01 13.50 29.78
CA GLY A 539 -47.40 14.17 31.02
C GLY A 539 -46.70 15.50 31.30
N CYS A 540 -46.29 16.24 30.26
CA CYS A 540 -45.77 17.61 30.38
C CYS A 540 -46.74 18.52 31.16
N SER A 541 -46.19 19.41 31.98
CA SER A 541 -46.91 20.50 32.62
C SER A 541 -47.49 21.43 31.55
N LEU A 542 -48.68 21.94 31.86
CA LEU A 542 -49.49 22.79 31.00
C LEU A 542 -49.70 24.05 31.82
N GLU A 543 -48.69 24.90 31.90
CA GLU A 543 -48.92 26.23 32.48
C GLU A 543 -49.77 27.02 31.48
N LEU A 544 -50.96 27.41 31.93
CA LEU A 544 -52.09 27.83 31.09
C LEU A 544 -51.91 29.22 30.45
N ASP A 545 -51.01 30.06 30.98
CA ASP A 545 -50.91 31.48 30.61
C ASP A 545 -50.15 31.73 29.28
N SER A 546 -49.32 30.78 28.84
CA SER A 546 -48.52 30.86 27.61
C SER A 546 -49.08 30.00 26.47
N VAL A 547 -49.68 28.84 26.80
CA VAL A 547 -50.31 27.92 25.82
C VAL A 547 -51.54 28.53 25.15
N THR A 548 -52.23 29.46 25.83
CA THR A 548 -53.40 30.18 25.30
C THR A 548 -53.04 31.07 24.10
N ILE A 549 -51.82 31.62 24.03
CA ILE A 549 -51.37 32.46 22.91
C ILE A 549 -51.10 31.61 21.67
N ALA A 550 -50.54 30.40 21.83
CA ALA A 550 -50.20 29.53 20.70
C ALA A 550 -51.42 28.87 20.02
N ILE A 551 -52.55 28.76 20.74
CA ILE A 551 -53.79 28.17 20.20
C ILE A 551 -54.50 29.12 19.23
N ASP A 552 -54.42 30.44 19.46
CA ASP A 552 -55.17 31.45 18.70
C ASP A 552 -54.59 31.73 17.29
N ASP A 553 -53.32 31.40 17.03
CA ASP A 553 -52.66 31.62 15.73
C ASP A 553 -52.75 30.40 14.77
N SER A 554 -53.32 29.26 15.20
CA SER A 554 -53.30 28.01 14.44
C SER A 554 -54.51 27.81 13.50
N ASP A 555 -54.67 28.67 12.51
CA ASP A 555 -55.61 28.50 11.38
C ASP A 555 -55.17 27.39 10.39
N ASN A 556 -54.57 26.30 10.89
CA ASN A 556 -54.01 25.22 10.08
C ASN A 556 -54.91 23.98 10.01
N SER A 557 -55.19 23.56 8.79
CA SER A 557 -56.19 22.54 8.41
C SER A 557 -55.82 21.08 8.73
N ASP A 558 -54.67 20.85 9.36
CA ASP A 558 -54.07 19.52 9.52
C ASP A 558 -54.71 18.71 10.66
N ALA A 559 -54.94 17.41 10.44
CA ALA A 559 -55.68 16.54 11.37
C ALA A 559 -54.97 16.42 12.74
N ILE A 560 -53.64 16.42 12.72
CA ILE A 560 -52.79 16.34 13.92
C ILE A 560 -52.86 17.63 14.73
N SER A 561 -52.92 18.81 14.09
CA SER A 561 -53.14 20.08 14.79
C SER A 561 -54.49 20.09 15.53
N LYS A 562 -55.55 19.58 14.89
CA LYS A 562 -56.87 19.44 15.53
C LYS A 562 -56.86 18.48 16.71
N GLU A 563 -56.11 17.39 16.61
CA GLU A 563 -55.92 16.41 17.68
C GLU A 563 -55.11 16.98 18.85
N VAL A 564 -54.01 17.69 18.59
CA VAL A 564 -53.22 18.39 19.62
C VAL A 564 -54.07 19.47 20.30
N CYS A 565 -54.83 20.27 19.55
CA CYS A 565 -55.77 21.24 20.12
C CYS A 565 -56.90 20.58 20.92
N ALA A 566 -57.35 19.39 20.52
CA ALA A 566 -58.34 18.61 21.28
C ALA A 566 -57.74 18.09 22.59
N LEU A 567 -56.51 17.56 22.58
CA LEU A 567 -55.77 17.13 23.76
C LEU A 567 -55.49 18.30 24.71
N LEU A 568 -55.11 19.48 24.20
CA LEU A 568 -54.95 20.70 25.00
C LEU A 568 -56.28 21.18 25.60
N LYS A 569 -57.40 21.04 24.85
CA LYS A 569 -58.75 21.35 25.35
C LYS A 569 -59.22 20.35 26.40
N GLU A 570 -58.94 19.06 26.22
CA GLU A 570 -59.24 18.00 27.21
C GLU A 570 -58.39 18.17 28.48
N ALA A 571 -57.11 18.50 28.31
CA ALA A 571 -56.19 18.72 29.42
C ALA A 571 -56.40 20.06 30.15
N SER A 572 -56.99 21.07 29.50
CA SER A 572 -57.47 22.31 30.16
C SER A 572 -58.84 22.16 30.81
N GLN A 573 -59.67 21.23 30.32
CA GLN A 573 -61.00 20.92 30.89
C GLN A 573 -60.96 19.90 32.03
N THR A 574 -59.90 19.10 32.13
CA THR A 574 -59.66 18.27 33.32
C THR A 574 -59.15 19.18 34.44
N PRO A 575 -59.94 19.45 35.49
CA PRO A 575 -59.38 20.15 36.64
C PRO A 575 -58.26 19.28 37.16
N ARG A 576 -57.00 19.75 37.07
CA ARG A 576 -55.86 19.15 37.76
C ARG A 576 -56.26 19.07 39.23
N SER A 577 -56.77 17.91 39.62
CA SER A 577 -57.24 17.67 40.97
C SER A 577 -56.12 18.06 41.92
N LEU A 578 -56.47 18.63 43.07
CA LEU A 578 -55.55 19.01 44.14
C LEU A 578 -54.43 17.95 44.36
N GLU A 579 -54.76 16.69 44.09
CA GLU A 579 -53.89 15.53 44.01
C GLU A 579 -52.68 15.66 43.07
N LEU A 580 -52.85 16.13 41.83
CA LEU A 580 -51.76 16.26 40.85
C LEU A 580 -50.81 17.40 41.23
N MET A 581 -51.34 18.50 41.76
CA MET A 581 -50.54 19.58 42.35
C MET A 581 -49.78 19.09 43.60
N CYS A 582 -50.43 18.30 44.45
CA CYS A 582 -49.79 17.66 45.60
C CYS A 582 -48.69 16.68 45.17
N LEU A 583 -48.89 15.90 44.10
CA LEU A 583 -47.88 14.99 43.55
C LEU A 583 -46.69 15.74 42.96
N CYS A 584 -46.90 16.85 42.24
CA CYS A 584 -45.82 17.68 41.72
C CYS A 584 -45.02 18.33 42.85
N CYS A 585 -45.68 18.88 43.88
CA CYS A 585 -45.01 19.41 45.07
C CYS A 585 -44.27 18.31 45.86
N LEU A 586 -44.85 17.11 45.95
CA LEU A 586 -44.23 15.96 46.59
C LEU A 586 -42.99 15.50 45.82
N ARG A 587 -43.08 15.36 44.48
CA ARG A 587 -41.97 15.00 43.59
C ARG A 587 -40.82 16.01 43.72
N LYS A 588 -41.09 17.31 43.63
CA LYS A 588 -40.08 18.37 43.83
C LYS A 588 -39.39 18.25 45.19
N ARG A 589 -40.13 17.97 46.27
CA ARG A 589 -39.56 17.77 47.61
C ARG A 589 -38.79 16.46 47.77
N LEU A 590 -39.20 15.38 47.12
CA LEU A 590 -38.51 14.09 47.18
C LEU A 590 -37.16 14.14 46.46
N ILE A 591 -37.14 14.80 45.30
CA ILE A 591 -35.91 15.06 44.53
C ILE A 591 -34.96 15.95 45.34
N ALA A 592 -35.45 17.07 45.88
CA ALA A 592 -34.64 17.98 46.71
C ALA A 592 -34.02 17.31 47.95
N ASN A 593 -34.69 16.31 48.52
CA ASN A 593 -34.24 15.59 49.71
C ASN A 593 -33.56 14.23 49.43
N LYS A 594 -33.27 13.90 48.17
CA LYS A 594 -32.59 12.65 47.75
C LYS A 594 -33.28 11.38 48.26
N VAL A 595 -34.61 11.36 48.33
CA VAL A 595 -35.35 10.18 48.81
C VAL A 595 -35.56 9.21 47.64
N PRO A 596 -35.04 7.97 47.71
CA PRO A 596 -35.20 7.01 46.62
C PRO A 596 -36.67 6.60 46.45
N PHE A 597 -37.11 6.46 45.20
CA PHE A 597 -38.51 6.15 44.85
C PHE A 597 -39.04 4.88 45.56
N SER A 598 -38.15 3.90 45.79
CA SER A 598 -38.44 2.68 46.53
C SER A 598 -38.89 2.90 47.98
N LYS A 599 -38.62 4.06 48.60
CA LYS A 599 -39.05 4.40 49.97
C LYS A 599 -40.28 5.31 50.02
N VAL A 600 -40.80 5.74 48.88
CA VAL A 600 -41.95 6.67 48.80
C VAL A 600 -43.23 6.03 49.35
N HIS A 601 -43.39 4.72 49.23
CA HIS A 601 -44.52 3.98 49.79
C HIS A 601 -44.54 3.93 51.34
N LEU A 602 -43.44 4.28 52.01
CA LEU A 602 -43.33 4.34 53.47
C LEU A 602 -43.74 5.70 54.05
N LEU A 603 -43.99 6.70 53.20
CA LEU A 603 -44.41 8.03 53.63
C LEU A 603 -45.89 8.01 54.07
N PRO A 604 -46.24 8.69 55.17
CA PRO A 604 -47.61 8.77 55.66
C PRO A 604 -48.42 9.73 54.78
N LEU A 605 -48.79 9.26 53.60
CA LEU A 605 -49.59 9.99 52.62
C LEU A 605 -51.06 9.57 52.72
N PRO A 606 -52.01 10.46 52.37
CA PRO A 606 -53.41 10.09 52.24
C PRO A 606 -53.59 8.90 51.28
N PRO A 607 -54.53 7.97 51.55
CA PRO A 607 -54.69 6.73 50.78
C PRO A 607 -54.98 6.95 49.29
N GLN A 608 -55.60 8.10 48.94
CA GLN A 608 -55.84 8.51 47.55
C GLN A 608 -54.52 8.78 46.81
N LEU A 609 -53.62 9.56 47.41
CA LEU A 609 -52.28 9.84 46.89
C LEU A 609 -51.40 8.58 46.84
N GLN A 610 -51.49 7.71 47.84
CA GLN A 610 -50.76 6.43 47.85
C GLN A 610 -51.20 5.49 46.72
N ASN A 611 -52.49 5.46 46.39
CA ASN A 611 -53.01 4.66 45.27
C ASN A 611 -52.59 5.25 43.91
N SER A 612 -52.58 6.57 43.77
CA SER A 612 -52.13 7.26 42.55
C SER A 612 -50.62 7.11 42.30
N ILE A 613 -49.78 7.04 43.34
CA ILE A 613 -48.33 6.76 43.24
C ILE A 613 -48.05 5.28 42.92
N ARG A 614 -48.98 4.36 43.19
CA ARG A 614 -48.83 2.93 42.86
C ARG A 614 -49.22 2.61 41.41
N TYR A 615 -50.03 3.46 40.78
CA TYR A 615 -50.63 3.21 39.47
C TYR A 615 -49.96 4.01 38.33
N ARG A 616 -49.26 5.10 38.67
CA ARG A 616 -48.39 5.90 37.81
C ARG A 616 -46.95 5.73 38.27
#